data_AF-A0A538JLX9-F1
#
_entry.id   AF-A0A538JLX9-F1
#
_cell.length_a   1.000
_cell.length_b   1.000
_cell.length_c   1.000
_cell.angle_alpha   90.00
_cell.angle_beta   90.00
_cell.angle_gamma   90.00
#
_symmetry.space_group_name_H-M   'P 1'
#
loop_
_entity.id
_entity.type
_entity.pdbx_description
1 polymer ?
#
loop_
_entity_poly.entity_id
_entity_poly.type
_entity_poly.pdbx_seq_one_letter_code
_entity_poly.pdbx_strand_id
1 'polypeptide(L)'
;MRVATVTITTFAVVSLLAACGSSRLSHGEYVKRANTICAGYDAKVKKLAKPQSVTEIETYARRVLAQYREALAKLEALKPPKDNEVTVDQWLATDRRIAKDVEAIASAAKARRIPAVQTATQRASLDNTASDRLAKELGLSSCVSS
;
A
#
# COMPACT_ATOMS: atom_id res chain seq x y z
N MET A 1 67.20 -5.64 12.39
CA MET A 1 67.08 -5.40 10.94
C MET A 1 66.61 -6.67 10.24
N ARG A 2 65.35 -6.70 9.78
CA ARG A 2 64.81 -7.45 8.63
C ARG A 2 63.29 -7.24 8.63
N VAL A 3 62.83 -6.43 7.68
CA VAL A 3 61.43 -6.14 7.37
C VAL A 3 60.95 -7.21 6.40
N ALA A 4 59.75 -7.78 6.59
CA ALA A 4 59.07 -8.52 5.53
C ALA A 4 57.53 -8.45 5.70
N THR A 5 56.96 -7.50 4.95
CA THR A 5 55.71 -7.57 4.16
C THR A 5 54.41 -7.93 4.87
N VAL A 6 53.70 -6.88 5.29
CA VAL A 6 52.24 -6.86 5.50
C VAL A 6 51.57 -6.83 4.13
N THR A 7 50.94 -7.93 3.72
CA THR A 7 50.04 -7.96 2.57
C THR A 7 48.74 -7.26 2.95
N ILE A 8 48.65 -5.97 2.63
CA ILE A 8 47.43 -5.18 2.73
C ILE A 8 46.56 -5.55 1.53
N THR A 9 45.70 -6.55 1.69
CA THR A 9 44.64 -6.84 0.72
C THR A 9 43.61 -5.72 0.81
N THR A 10 43.62 -4.83 -0.18
CA THR A 10 42.72 -3.69 -0.30
C THR A 10 41.27 -4.18 -0.46
N PHE A 11 40.58 -4.41 0.65
CA PHE A 11 39.13 -4.55 0.64
C PHE A 11 38.54 -3.16 0.40
N ALA A 12 38.28 -2.85 -0.87
CA ALA A 12 37.44 -1.71 -1.23
C ALA A 12 36.01 -2.00 -0.74
N VAL A 13 35.77 -1.71 0.54
CA VAL A 13 34.43 -1.61 1.11
C VAL A 13 33.79 -0.39 0.45
N VAL A 14 33.12 -0.62 -0.68
CA VAL A 14 32.21 0.36 -1.28
C VAL A 14 31.07 0.54 -0.29
N SER A 15 31.26 1.51 0.60
CA SER A 15 30.26 2.02 1.51
C SER A 15 29.22 2.76 0.69
N LEU A 16 28.21 2.06 0.18
CA LEU A 16 26.98 2.69 -0.30
C LEU A 16 26.15 3.17 0.90
N LEU A 17 26.70 4.13 1.64
CA LEU A 17 25.95 5.03 2.48
C LEU A 17 25.27 6.05 1.55
N ALA A 18 24.09 5.68 1.04
CA ALA A 18 23.10 6.62 0.55
C ALA A 18 21.78 6.42 1.32
N ALA A 19 21.87 6.36 2.65
CA ALA A 19 20.75 6.68 3.53
C ALA A 19 20.71 8.21 3.72
N CYS A 20 20.28 8.93 2.68
CA CYS A 20 19.87 10.34 2.71
C CYS A 20 19.22 10.66 1.35
N GLY A 21 17.91 10.43 1.23
CA GLY A 21 17.15 10.65 0.00
C GLY A 21 15.92 11.50 0.27
N SER A 22 16.14 12.76 0.64
CA SER A 22 15.12 13.81 0.75
C SER A 22 14.66 14.34 -0.62
N SER A 23 15.04 13.69 -1.71
CA SER A 23 14.64 14.01 -3.07
C SER A 23 13.40 13.20 -3.47
N ARG A 24 12.50 13.84 -4.21
CA ARG A 24 11.35 13.17 -4.84
C ARG A 24 11.84 12.05 -5.77
N LEU A 25 11.03 11.01 -5.90
CA LEU A 25 11.27 9.93 -6.85
C LEU A 25 11.03 10.42 -8.28
N SER A 26 11.70 9.82 -9.25
CA SER A 26 11.24 9.90 -10.64
C SER A 26 9.88 9.21 -10.80
N HIS A 27 9.16 9.52 -11.87
CA HIS A 27 7.88 8.86 -12.18
C HIS A 27 8.01 7.33 -12.22
N GLY A 28 8.99 6.81 -12.96
CA GLY A 28 9.20 5.36 -13.08
C GLY A 28 9.54 4.68 -11.75
N GLU A 29 10.33 5.32 -10.88
CA GLU A 29 10.63 4.79 -9.56
C GLU A 29 9.42 4.80 -8.63
N TYR A 30 8.62 5.87 -8.67
CA TYR A 30 7.37 5.94 -7.91
C TYR A 30 6.43 4.82 -8.33
N VAL A 31 6.17 4.67 -9.63
CA VAL A 31 5.32 3.61 -10.20
C VAL A 31 5.78 2.23 -9.77
N LYS A 32 7.09 1.94 -9.92
CA LYS A 32 7.66 0.65 -9.54
C LYS A 32 7.47 0.34 -8.05
N ARG A 33 7.76 1.31 -7.16
CA ARG A 33 7.66 1.12 -5.70
C ARG A 33 6.20 0.99 -5.26
N ALA A 34 5.31 1.84 -5.75
CA ALA A 34 3.89 1.78 -5.46
C ALA A 34 3.27 0.44 -5.90
N ASN A 35 3.53 0.01 -7.14
CA ASN A 35 3.04 -1.28 -7.63
C ASN A 35 3.58 -2.47 -6.80
N THR A 36 4.84 -2.41 -6.36
CA THR A 36 5.41 -3.44 -5.46
C THR A 36 4.64 -3.51 -4.14
N ILE A 37 4.27 -2.36 -3.56
CA ILE A 37 3.49 -2.31 -2.32
C ILE A 37 2.08 -2.87 -2.54
N CYS A 38 1.40 -2.46 -3.62
CA CYS A 38 0.05 -2.91 -3.93
C CYS A 38 0.00 -4.42 -4.25
N ALA A 39 0.96 -4.94 -5.01
CA ALA A 39 1.10 -6.38 -5.26
C ALA A 39 1.36 -7.16 -3.97
N GLY A 40 2.16 -6.59 -3.06
CA GLY A 40 2.40 -7.18 -1.72
C GLY A 40 1.12 -7.24 -0.89
N TYR A 41 0.31 -6.18 -0.91
CA TYR A 41 -1.02 -6.16 -0.26
C TYR A 41 -1.94 -7.23 -0.84
N ASP A 42 -2.10 -7.27 -2.17
CA ASP A 42 -2.95 -8.22 -2.86
C ASP A 42 -2.54 -9.67 -2.55
N ALA A 43 -1.24 -9.99 -2.58
CA ALA A 43 -0.73 -11.30 -2.23
C ALA A 43 -1.04 -11.71 -0.77
N LYS A 44 -1.08 -10.75 0.16
CA LYS A 44 -1.48 -11.03 1.56
C LYS A 44 -2.99 -11.22 1.69
N VAL A 45 -3.80 -10.42 1.00
CA VAL A 45 -5.27 -10.54 1.04
C VAL A 45 -5.76 -11.81 0.36
N LYS A 46 -5.16 -12.22 -0.76
CA LYS A 46 -5.49 -13.48 -1.45
C LYS A 46 -5.29 -14.73 -0.59
N LYS A 47 -4.43 -14.67 0.43
CA LYS A 47 -4.20 -15.75 1.39
C LYS A 47 -5.25 -15.80 2.50
N LEU A 48 -6.08 -14.76 2.64
CA LEU A 48 -7.16 -14.76 3.63
C LEU A 48 -8.32 -15.62 3.12
N ALA A 49 -8.79 -16.53 3.96
CA ALA A 49 -10.03 -17.26 3.69
C ALA A 49 -11.20 -16.26 3.60
N LYS A 50 -11.93 -16.31 2.48
CA LYS A 50 -13.12 -15.48 2.27
C LYS A 50 -14.20 -15.89 3.27
N PRO A 51 -14.98 -14.94 3.82
CA PRO A 51 -16.01 -15.25 4.81
C PRO A 51 -17.13 -16.05 4.16
N GLN A 52 -17.57 -17.12 4.82
CA GLN A 52 -18.68 -17.99 4.40
C GLN A 52 -19.99 -17.63 5.10
N SER A 53 -19.92 -16.77 6.11
CA SER A 53 -21.04 -16.38 6.96
C SER A 53 -20.94 -14.92 7.38
N VAL A 54 -22.07 -14.32 7.75
CA VAL A 54 -22.11 -12.95 8.30
C VAL A 54 -21.21 -12.82 9.53
N THR A 55 -21.14 -13.85 10.36
CA THR A 55 -20.33 -13.88 11.57
C THR A 55 -18.84 -13.81 11.29
N GLU A 56 -18.39 -14.21 10.10
CA GLU A 56 -16.98 -14.13 9.69
C GLU A 56 -16.60 -12.78 9.07
N ILE A 57 -17.58 -11.97 8.63
CA ILE A 57 -17.33 -10.69 7.95
C ILE A 57 -16.51 -9.75 8.83
N GLU A 58 -16.79 -9.67 10.13
CA GLU A 58 -16.02 -8.80 11.03
C GLU A 58 -14.53 -9.19 11.02
N THR A 59 -14.24 -10.45 11.32
CA THR A 59 -12.85 -10.94 11.42
C THR A 59 -12.12 -10.78 10.10
N TYR A 60 -12.79 -11.09 8.99
CA TYR A 60 -12.24 -10.91 7.66
C TYR A 60 -11.93 -9.44 7.36
N ALA A 61 -12.89 -8.53 7.55
CA ALA A 61 -12.73 -7.10 7.29
C ALA A 61 -11.61 -6.48 8.17
N ARG A 62 -11.49 -6.88 9.44
CA ARG A 62 -10.39 -6.44 10.30
C ARG A 62 -9.02 -6.90 9.80
N ARG A 63 -8.91 -8.15 9.33
CA ARG A 63 -7.65 -8.67 8.77
C ARG A 63 -7.28 -7.95 7.47
N VAL A 64 -8.24 -7.72 6.57
CA VAL A 64 -8.02 -6.94 5.35
C VAL A 64 -7.58 -5.51 5.70
N LEU A 65 -8.29 -4.84 6.61
CA LEU A 65 -7.99 -3.47 7.03
C LEU A 65 -6.57 -3.33 7.59
N ALA A 66 -6.10 -4.30 8.37
CA ALA A 66 -4.73 -4.29 8.89
C ALA A 66 -3.69 -4.32 7.76
N GLN A 67 -3.87 -5.21 6.77
CA GLN A 67 -2.98 -5.28 5.61
C GLN A 67 -3.06 -4.01 4.75
N TYR A 68 -4.27 -3.47 4.60
CA TYR A 68 -4.50 -2.28 3.79
C TYR A 68 -3.87 -1.03 4.42
N ARG A 69 -4.02 -0.82 5.74
CA ARG A 69 -3.37 0.29 6.47
C ARG A 69 -1.84 0.20 6.41
N GLU A 70 -1.28 -1.00 6.51
CA GLU A 70 0.17 -1.20 6.35
C GLU A 70 0.64 -0.78 4.94
N ALA A 71 -0.11 -1.16 3.91
CA ALA A 71 0.20 -0.78 2.53
C ALA A 71 0.05 0.72 2.29
N LEU A 72 -1.05 1.31 2.76
CA LEU A 72 -1.32 2.74 2.66
C LEU A 72 -0.22 3.57 3.34
N ALA A 73 0.21 3.20 4.55
CA ALA A 73 1.31 3.88 5.23
C ALA A 73 2.63 3.84 4.43
N LYS A 74 2.92 2.72 3.76
CA LYS A 74 4.11 2.61 2.88
C LYS A 74 3.98 3.48 1.63
N LEU A 75 2.77 3.59 1.07
CA LEU A 75 2.49 4.45 -0.09
C LEU A 75 2.61 5.94 0.28
N GLU A 76 2.07 6.35 1.42
CA GLU A 76 2.16 7.72 1.95
C GLU A 76 3.60 8.14 2.29
N ALA A 77 4.48 7.16 2.58
CA ALA A 77 5.89 7.41 2.80
C ALA A 77 6.68 7.65 1.50
N LEU A 78 6.14 7.31 0.33
CA LEU A 78 6.77 7.60 -0.96
C LEU A 78 6.70 9.10 -1.25
N LYS A 79 7.76 9.64 -1.87
CA LYS A 79 7.80 11.03 -2.32
C LYS A 79 7.55 11.07 -3.83
N PRO A 80 6.34 11.39 -4.29
CA PRO A 80 6.04 11.42 -5.72
C PRO A 80 6.81 12.54 -6.43
N PRO A 81 7.08 12.41 -7.74
CA PRO A 81 7.55 13.52 -8.55
C PRO A 81 6.56 14.68 -8.48
N LYS A 82 7.05 15.91 -8.65
CA LYS A 82 6.26 17.14 -8.56
C LYS A 82 5.00 17.08 -9.44
N ASP A 83 5.14 16.58 -10.67
CA ASP A 83 4.08 16.54 -11.67
C ASP A 83 2.97 15.53 -11.34
N ASN A 84 3.23 14.55 -10.47
CA ASN A 84 2.21 13.58 -10.03
C ASN A 84 1.64 13.90 -8.65
N GLU A 85 2.18 14.88 -7.92
CA GLU A 85 1.86 15.14 -6.51
C GLU A 85 0.36 15.30 -6.26
N VAL A 86 -0.34 16.11 -7.08
CA VAL A 86 -1.78 16.34 -6.93
C VAL A 86 -2.60 15.07 -7.15
N THR A 87 -2.33 14.32 -8.23
CA THR A 87 -3.06 13.08 -8.53
C THR A 87 -2.76 11.99 -7.49
N VAL A 88 -1.52 11.93 -6.98
CA VAL A 88 -1.14 11.02 -5.88
C VAL A 88 -1.86 11.38 -4.58
N ASP A 89 -1.95 12.66 -4.23
CA ASP A 89 -2.65 13.09 -3.01
C ASP A 89 -4.15 12.77 -3.08
N GLN A 90 -4.76 12.96 -4.26
CA GLN A 90 -6.16 12.57 -4.51
C GLN A 90 -6.36 11.06 -4.40
N TRP A 91 -5.44 10.29 -4.98
CA TRP A 91 -5.46 8.83 -4.92
C TRP A 91 -5.34 8.34 -3.46
N LEU A 92 -4.33 8.78 -2.72
CA LEU A 92 -4.16 8.44 -1.30
C LEU A 92 -5.37 8.89 -0.45
N ALA A 93 -6.00 10.01 -0.79
CA ALA A 93 -7.24 10.43 -0.13
C ALA A 93 -8.42 9.50 -0.41
N THR A 94 -8.53 8.92 -1.62
CA THR A 94 -9.54 7.88 -1.91
C THR A 94 -9.25 6.62 -1.11
N ASP A 95 -8.00 6.17 -1.04
CA ASP A 95 -7.59 5.00 -0.26
C ASP A 95 -7.83 5.17 1.25
N ARG A 96 -7.62 6.37 1.80
CA ARG A 96 -8.03 6.65 3.20
C ARG A 96 -9.53 6.48 3.42
N ARG A 97 -10.38 6.80 2.45
CA ARG A 97 -11.83 6.59 2.57
C ARG A 97 -12.19 5.11 2.46
N ILE A 98 -11.56 4.37 1.56
CA ILE A 98 -11.68 2.89 1.48
C ILE A 98 -11.34 2.26 2.83
N ALA A 99 -10.23 2.66 3.46
CA ALA A 99 -9.85 2.16 4.79
C ALA A 99 -10.94 2.41 5.85
N LYS A 100 -11.57 3.59 5.83
CA LYS A 100 -12.68 3.92 6.73
C LYS A 100 -13.93 3.10 6.43
N ASP A 101 -14.24 2.85 5.16
CA ASP A 101 -15.39 2.01 4.81
C ASP A 101 -15.18 0.55 5.21
N VAL A 102 -13.97 -0.01 5.05
CA VAL A 102 -13.66 -1.36 5.54
C VAL A 102 -13.79 -1.45 7.08
N GLU A 103 -13.40 -0.39 7.80
CA GLU A 103 -13.63 -0.29 9.24
C GLU A 103 -15.12 -0.21 9.59
N ALA A 104 -15.91 0.51 8.80
CA ALA A 104 -17.36 0.58 8.94
C ALA A 104 -18.03 -0.78 8.67
N ILE A 105 -17.57 -1.53 7.67
CA ILE A 105 -18.00 -2.92 7.39
C ILE A 105 -17.75 -3.79 8.62
N ALA A 106 -16.53 -3.78 9.16
CA ALA A 106 -16.18 -4.57 10.34
C ALA A 106 -17.08 -4.22 11.54
N SER A 107 -17.30 -2.93 11.78
CA SER A 107 -18.11 -2.44 12.90
C SER A 107 -19.60 -2.74 12.74
N ALA A 108 -20.13 -2.66 11.52
CA ALA A 108 -21.51 -3.01 11.21
C ALA A 108 -21.74 -4.52 11.32
N ALA A 109 -20.79 -5.34 10.85
CA ALA A 109 -20.83 -6.79 10.97
C ALA A 109 -20.83 -7.24 12.42
N LYS A 110 -19.96 -6.66 13.27
CA LYS A 110 -19.95 -6.89 14.72
C LYS A 110 -21.32 -6.63 15.35
N ALA A 111 -21.95 -5.53 14.95
CA ALA A 111 -23.26 -5.11 15.44
C ALA A 111 -24.44 -5.85 14.75
N ARG A 112 -24.18 -6.81 13.86
CA ARG A 112 -25.19 -7.56 13.08
C ARG A 112 -26.15 -6.66 12.27
N ARG A 113 -25.68 -5.48 11.86
CA ARG A 113 -26.46 -4.51 11.09
C ARG A 113 -26.23 -4.71 9.59
N ILE A 114 -26.88 -5.73 9.00
CA ILE A 114 -26.69 -6.12 7.59
C ILE A 114 -26.89 -4.95 6.61
N PRO A 115 -27.95 -4.11 6.73
CA PRO A 115 -28.09 -2.96 5.85
C PRO A 115 -26.90 -2.00 5.91
N ALA A 116 -26.34 -1.80 7.11
CA ALA A 116 -25.16 -0.95 7.29
C ALA A 116 -23.88 -1.57 6.71
N VAL A 117 -23.75 -2.91 6.74
CA VAL A 117 -22.67 -3.61 6.03
C VAL A 117 -22.78 -3.36 4.53
N GLN A 118 -23.99 -3.49 3.96
CA GLN A 118 -24.22 -3.27 2.53
C GLN A 118 -23.92 -1.82 2.11
N THR A 119 -24.41 -0.83 2.87
CA THR A 119 -24.12 0.58 2.61
C THR A 119 -22.62 0.87 2.65
N ALA A 120 -21.90 0.36 3.65
CA ALA A 120 -20.46 0.57 3.76
C ALA A 120 -19.68 -0.12 2.60
N THR A 121 -20.09 -1.31 2.18
CA THR A 121 -19.52 -2.00 1.01
C THR A 121 -19.77 -1.23 -0.29
N GLN A 122 -20.95 -0.64 -0.47
CA GLN A 122 -21.25 0.19 -1.64
C GLN A 122 -20.36 1.42 -1.70
N ARG A 123 -20.17 2.13 -0.57
CA ARG A 123 -19.24 3.26 -0.49
C ARG A 123 -17.80 2.84 -0.80
N ALA A 124 -17.34 1.73 -0.21
CA ALA A 124 -16.02 1.17 -0.51
C ALA A 124 -15.85 0.89 -2.01
N SER A 125 -16.88 0.35 -2.68
CA SER A 125 -16.84 0.08 -4.13
C SER A 125 -16.77 1.35 -4.98
N LEU A 126 -17.50 2.41 -4.60
CA LEU A 126 -17.44 3.71 -5.27
C LEU A 126 -16.06 4.36 -5.09
N ASP A 127 -15.51 4.33 -3.88
CA ASP A 127 -14.17 4.87 -3.63
C ASP A 127 -13.08 4.01 -4.30
N ASN A 128 -13.23 2.68 -4.39
CA ASN A 128 -12.36 1.80 -5.18
C ASN A 128 -12.38 2.20 -6.67
N THR A 129 -13.55 2.45 -7.24
CA THR A 129 -13.65 2.88 -8.64
C THR A 129 -12.94 4.22 -8.88
N ALA A 130 -13.07 5.15 -7.94
CA ALA A 130 -12.36 6.42 -7.98
C ALA A 130 -10.83 6.24 -7.83
N SER A 131 -10.39 5.39 -6.91
CA SER A 131 -8.98 5.04 -6.69
C SER A 131 -8.39 4.40 -7.95
N ASP A 132 -9.07 3.41 -8.54
CA ASP A 132 -8.64 2.71 -9.76
C ASP A 132 -8.45 3.64 -10.95
N ARG A 133 -9.32 4.65 -11.11
CA ARG A 133 -9.18 5.66 -12.15
C ARG A 133 -7.89 6.46 -11.97
N LEU A 134 -7.61 6.93 -10.76
CA LEU A 134 -6.41 7.72 -10.44
C LEU A 134 -5.15 6.86 -10.52
N ALA A 135 -5.21 5.61 -10.06
CA ALA A 135 -4.13 4.64 -10.19
C ALA A 135 -3.77 4.40 -11.67
N LYS A 136 -4.76 4.26 -12.55
CA LYS A 136 -4.54 4.13 -14.01
C LYS A 136 -3.88 5.38 -14.60
N GLU A 137 -4.35 6.58 -14.23
CA GLU A 137 -3.75 7.85 -14.66
C GLU A 137 -2.27 7.96 -14.26
N LEU A 138 -1.91 7.40 -13.10
CA LEU A 138 -0.55 7.35 -12.59
C LEU A 138 0.30 6.18 -13.13
N GLY A 139 -0.27 5.26 -13.91
CA GLY A 139 0.42 4.05 -14.39
C GLY A 139 0.58 2.93 -13.34
N LEU A 140 -0.20 2.98 -12.26
CA LEU A 140 -0.14 2.04 -11.13
C LEU A 140 -0.98 0.78 -11.36
N SER A 141 -0.58 -0.05 -12.33
CA SER A 141 -1.34 -1.23 -12.74
C SER A 141 -1.62 -2.25 -11.62
N SER A 142 -0.71 -2.41 -10.64
CA SER A 142 -0.92 -3.35 -9.51
C SER A 142 -1.73 -2.74 -8.37
N CYS A 143 -2.04 -1.45 -8.43
CA CYS A 143 -2.87 -0.76 -7.46
C CYS A 143 -4.32 -0.62 -7.91
N VAL A 144 -4.66 -1.15 -9.09
CA VAL A 144 -6.04 -1.22 -9.59
C VAL A 144 -6.69 -2.48 -9.03
N SER A 145 -7.90 -2.35 -8.50
CA SER A 145 -8.69 -3.48 -8.03
C SER A 145 -9.01 -4.45 -9.18
N SER A 146 -8.79 -5.75 -8.92
CA SER A 146 -9.00 -6.84 -9.89
C SER A 146 -10.40 -7.43 -9.80
#